data_AF-A0A7V3RQF1-F1
#
_entry.id   AF-A0A7V3RQF1-F1
#
_cell.length_a   1.000
_cell.length_b   1.000
_cell.length_c   1.000
_cell.angle_alpha   90.00
_cell.angle_beta   90.00
_cell.angle_gamma   90.00
#
_symmetry.space_group_name_H-M   'P 1'
#
loop_
_entity.id
_entity.type
_entity.pdbx_description
1 polymer ?
#
loop_
_entity_poly.entity_id
_entity_poly.type
_entity_poly.pdbx_seq_one_letter_code
_entity_poly.pdbx_strand_id
1 'polypeptide(L)'
;MTATAELQAEKKDKRPSTAHLKVVPETRALRDRIRAEAARFGKTLDRSRPFTKAELQKKGEDLLRSMELGEQYLGFTMVCIANEFWREQVQAIDFKRRLLLLPHCLKHAEGCPADYDELGLDCRKCGACSIADFKTRAENLGYKVLVSEGTPIVLKIIISGHVDAIVGVACLNVLEKALDKVLLAGIPCVAAPLLSSNCKSTSVDDDWVAELIDLQTPPPPTRTKTFVHLLRLAHQICEEPELSRLAPRTRAASEVASAPREEFSGCLRDPARQEPLVQHETIAYDWM
;
A
#
# COMPACT_ATOMS: atom_id res chain seq x y z
N MET A 1 46.55 6.52 29.29
CA MET A 1 45.37 5.67 29.55
C MET A 1 44.14 6.44 29.12
N THR A 2 43.63 6.17 27.92
CA THR A 2 42.34 6.69 27.49
C THR A 2 41.78 5.66 26.51
N ALA A 3 40.89 4.82 27.03
CA ALA A 3 40.19 3.80 26.27
C ALA A 3 39.10 4.48 25.45
N THR A 4 39.25 4.45 24.12
CA THR A 4 38.17 4.76 23.18
C THR A 4 37.16 3.62 23.21
N ALA A 5 35.94 3.92 23.66
CA ALA A 5 34.81 3.02 23.62
C ALA A 5 34.34 2.87 22.16
N GLU A 6 34.61 1.70 21.56
CA GLU A 6 34.05 1.31 20.27
C GLU A 6 32.56 1.03 20.42
N LEU A 7 31.74 1.85 19.76
CA LEU A 7 30.30 1.61 19.60
C LEU A 7 30.11 0.34 18.77
N GLN A 8 29.74 -0.76 19.45
CA GLN A 8 29.40 -2.02 18.81
C GLN A 8 28.13 -1.83 17.98
N ALA A 9 28.25 -1.96 16.66
CA ALA A 9 27.13 -1.97 15.74
C ALA A 9 26.15 -3.11 16.10
N GLU A 10 24.89 -2.74 16.36
CA GLU A 10 23.82 -3.69 16.64
C GLU A 10 23.69 -4.73 15.50
N LYS A 11 23.80 -6.01 15.86
CA LYS A 11 23.60 -7.12 14.93
C LYS A 11 22.17 -7.10 14.43
N LYS A 12 22.01 -6.68 13.16
CA LYS A 12 20.75 -6.72 12.42
C LYS A 12 20.21 -8.15 12.44
N ASP A 13 19.10 -8.35 13.15
CA ASP A 13 18.46 -9.65 13.35
C ASP A 13 18.10 -10.26 11.97
N LYS A 14 18.80 -11.34 11.59
CA LYS A 14 18.61 -11.99 10.29
C LYS A 14 17.30 -12.77 10.34
N ARG A 15 16.20 -12.10 9.95
CA ARG A 15 14.90 -12.77 9.76
C ARG A 15 15.08 -14.02 8.87
N PRO A 16 14.54 -15.18 9.27
CA PRO A 16 14.62 -16.40 8.47
C PRO A 16 14.05 -16.20 7.06
N SER A 17 14.65 -16.84 6.06
CA SER A 17 14.18 -16.76 4.67
C SER A 17 12.85 -17.49 4.51
N THR A 18 11.76 -16.76 4.26
CA THR A 18 10.42 -17.32 4.00
C THR A 18 10.23 -17.74 2.53
N ALA A 19 11.28 -17.73 1.70
CA ALA A 19 11.18 -17.97 0.26
C ALA A 19 10.55 -19.33 -0.10
N HIS A 20 10.84 -20.37 0.68
CA HIS A 20 10.30 -21.72 0.47
C HIS A 20 8.78 -21.81 0.63
N LEU A 21 8.16 -20.89 1.36
CA LEU A 21 6.71 -20.83 1.63
C LEU A 21 5.92 -20.07 0.55
N LYS A 22 6.59 -19.62 -0.50
CA LYS A 22 6.08 -18.65 -1.48
C LYS A 22 6.10 -19.20 -2.91
N VAL A 23 5.74 -20.47 -3.05
CA VAL A 23 5.48 -21.08 -4.35
C VAL A 23 4.03 -20.81 -4.73
N VAL A 24 3.81 -20.35 -5.95
CA VAL A 24 2.47 -20.23 -6.54
C VAL A 24 2.15 -21.58 -7.20
N PRO A 25 0.98 -22.20 -6.95
CA PRO A 25 0.65 -23.46 -7.58
C PRO A 25 0.69 -23.37 -9.11
N GLU A 26 1.43 -24.27 -9.74
CA GLU A 26 1.71 -24.22 -11.19
C GLU A 26 0.44 -24.42 -12.02
N THR A 27 -0.39 -25.38 -11.63
CA THR A 27 -1.61 -25.73 -12.36
C THR A 27 -2.77 -24.83 -11.96
N ARG A 28 -3.56 -24.41 -12.95
CA ARG A 28 -4.77 -23.63 -12.74
C ARG A 28 -5.77 -24.34 -11.83
N ALA A 29 -5.97 -25.65 -12.05
CA ALA A 29 -6.88 -26.46 -11.23
C ALA A 29 -6.50 -26.47 -9.74
N LEU A 30 -5.20 -26.49 -9.40
CA LEU A 30 -4.77 -26.44 -8.00
C LEU A 30 -4.99 -25.05 -7.40
N ARG A 31 -4.74 -23.97 -8.16
CA ARG A 31 -5.06 -22.59 -7.72
C ARG A 31 -6.54 -22.41 -7.43
N ASP A 32 -7.41 -22.86 -8.35
CA ASP A 32 -8.86 -22.80 -8.18
C ASP A 32 -9.33 -23.66 -6.99
N ARG A 33 -8.74 -24.84 -6.78
CA ARG A 33 -9.06 -25.70 -5.63
C ARG A 33 -8.72 -25.01 -4.30
N ILE A 34 -7.54 -24.41 -4.16
CA ILE A 34 -7.16 -23.68 -2.93
C ILE A 34 -8.10 -22.49 -2.71
N ARG A 35 -8.40 -21.75 -3.77
CA ARG A 35 -9.32 -20.60 -3.71
C ARG A 35 -10.73 -21.01 -3.28
N ALA A 36 -11.24 -22.11 -3.81
CA ALA A 36 -12.56 -22.64 -3.45
C ALA A 36 -12.63 -23.10 -1.98
N GLU A 37 -11.59 -23.78 -1.48
CA GLU A 37 -11.50 -24.15 -0.07
C GLU A 37 -11.33 -22.93 0.84
N ALA A 38 -10.55 -21.93 0.44
CA ALA A 38 -10.46 -20.66 1.15
C ALA A 38 -11.83 -19.96 1.23
N ALA A 39 -12.64 -19.98 0.17
CA ALA A 39 -13.99 -19.43 0.17
C ALA A 39 -14.94 -20.19 1.10
N ARG A 40 -14.84 -21.53 1.17
CA ARG A 40 -15.59 -22.35 2.14
C ARG A 40 -15.17 -22.00 3.57
N PHE A 41 -13.88 -21.93 3.83
CA PHE A 41 -13.32 -21.52 5.12
C PHE A 41 -13.72 -20.08 5.48
N GLY A 42 -13.78 -19.18 4.50
CA GLY A 42 -14.18 -17.79 4.65
C GLY A 42 -15.55 -17.60 5.30
N LYS A 43 -16.48 -18.54 5.10
CA LYS A 43 -17.83 -18.49 5.69
C LYS A 43 -17.84 -18.62 7.21
N THR A 44 -16.79 -19.17 7.81
CA THR A 44 -16.70 -19.38 9.27
C THR A 44 -15.88 -18.30 9.98
N LEU A 45 -15.36 -17.33 9.23
CA LEU A 45 -14.50 -16.28 9.77
C LEU A 45 -15.31 -15.23 10.54
N ASP A 46 -14.86 -14.93 11.76
CA ASP A 46 -15.26 -13.72 12.47
C ASP A 46 -14.60 -12.51 11.80
N ARG A 47 -15.43 -11.57 11.32
CA ARG A 47 -15.02 -10.35 10.62
C ARG A 47 -14.98 -9.11 11.53
N SER A 48 -15.17 -9.25 12.84
CA SER A 48 -15.20 -8.12 13.78
C SER A 48 -13.85 -7.42 13.92
N ARG A 49 -12.75 -8.16 13.79
CA ARG A 49 -11.36 -7.66 13.85
C ARG A 49 -10.49 -8.31 12.77
N PRO A 50 -9.49 -7.59 12.23
CA PRO A 50 -8.48 -8.20 11.37
C PRO A 50 -7.69 -9.30 12.10
N PHE A 51 -7.15 -10.23 11.32
CA PHE A 51 -6.18 -11.21 11.83
C PHE A 51 -4.87 -10.55 12.21
N THR A 52 -4.19 -11.13 13.19
CA THR A 52 -2.74 -10.98 13.29
C THR A 52 -2.06 -11.85 12.22
N LYS A 53 -0.80 -11.53 11.87
CA LYS A 53 0.00 -12.34 10.95
C LYS A 53 0.07 -13.81 11.38
N ALA A 54 0.31 -14.05 12.67
CA ALA A 54 0.41 -15.39 13.24
C ALA A 54 -0.92 -16.17 13.15
N GLU A 55 -2.06 -15.51 13.40
CA GLU A 55 -3.37 -16.13 13.23
C GLU A 55 -3.63 -16.51 11.77
N LEU A 56 -3.30 -15.63 10.82
CA LEU A 56 -3.48 -15.92 9.40
C LEU A 56 -2.55 -17.04 8.92
N GLN A 57 -1.30 -17.05 9.37
CA GLN A 57 -0.35 -18.10 9.07
C GLN A 57 -0.86 -19.46 9.57
N LYS A 58 -1.26 -19.55 10.85
CA LYS A 58 -1.81 -20.78 11.43
C LYS A 58 -3.03 -21.29 10.65
N LYS A 59 -3.95 -20.39 10.28
CA LYS A 59 -5.12 -20.73 9.45
C LYS A 59 -4.73 -21.25 8.07
N GLY A 60 -3.69 -20.69 7.46
CA GLY A 60 -3.14 -21.16 6.19
C GLY A 60 -2.53 -22.55 6.30
N GLU A 61 -1.75 -22.82 7.36
CA GLU A 61 -1.18 -24.13 7.66
C GLU A 61 -2.27 -25.18 7.91
N ASP A 62 -3.29 -24.85 8.68
CA ASP A 62 -4.43 -25.74 8.97
C ASP A 62 -5.21 -26.08 7.68
N LEU A 63 -5.46 -25.08 6.81
CA LEU A 63 -6.15 -25.29 5.54
C LEU A 63 -5.33 -26.18 4.60
N LEU A 64 -4.03 -25.92 4.45
CA LEU A 64 -3.14 -26.76 3.64
C LEU A 64 -3.09 -28.20 4.14
N ARG A 65 -3.01 -28.39 5.46
CA ARG A 65 -3.03 -29.73 6.07
C ARG A 65 -4.32 -30.47 5.77
N SER A 66 -5.48 -29.79 5.84
CA SER A 66 -6.78 -30.40 5.52
C SER A 66 -6.91 -30.80 4.04
N MET A 67 -6.14 -30.16 3.16
CA MET A 67 -6.10 -30.43 1.73
C MET A 67 -5.00 -31.42 1.32
N GLU A 68 -4.18 -31.85 2.27
CA GLU A 68 -2.97 -32.68 2.06
C GLU A 68 -1.96 -32.01 1.10
N LEU A 69 -1.83 -30.68 1.22
CA LEU A 69 -0.90 -29.88 0.42
C LEU A 69 0.32 -29.48 1.24
N GLY A 70 1.46 -29.32 0.57
CA GLY A 70 2.70 -28.91 1.21
C GLY A 70 2.75 -27.43 1.59
N GLU A 71 3.59 -27.11 2.58
CA GLU A 71 3.75 -25.77 3.15
C GLU A 71 4.29 -24.74 2.15
N GLN A 72 4.84 -25.17 1.01
CA GLN A 72 5.34 -24.26 -0.02
C GLN A 72 4.26 -23.33 -0.59
N TYR A 73 2.97 -23.70 -0.45
CA TYR A 73 1.82 -22.92 -0.90
C TYR A 73 1.24 -22.01 0.19
N LEU A 74 1.89 -21.89 1.35
CA LEU A 74 1.38 -21.14 2.50
C LEU A 74 1.13 -19.68 2.16
N GLY A 75 2.08 -19.00 1.52
CA GLY A 75 1.92 -17.60 1.11
C GLY A 75 0.72 -17.39 0.17
N PHE A 76 0.54 -18.29 -0.80
CA PHE A 76 -0.61 -18.25 -1.72
C PHE A 76 -1.93 -18.47 -0.98
N THR A 77 -1.96 -19.44 -0.07
CA THR A 77 -3.13 -19.81 0.72
C THR A 77 -3.53 -18.68 1.68
N MET A 78 -2.56 -18.03 2.32
CA MET A 78 -2.80 -16.87 3.18
C MET A 78 -3.45 -15.72 2.40
N VAL A 79 -3.01 -15.45 1.16
CA VAL A 79 -3.66 -14.44 0.31
C VAL A 79 -5.11 -14.83 0.01
N CYS A 80 -5.37 -16.09 -0.33
CA CYS A 80 -6.73 -16.56 -0.58
C CYS A 80 -7.63 -16.39 0.65
N ILE A 81 -7.16 -16.77 1.85
CA ILE A 81 -7.92 -16.61 3.10
C ILE A 81 -8.14 -15.12 3.41
N ALA A 82 -7.11 -14.28 3.26
CA ALA A 82 -7.22 -12.85 3.49
C ALA A 82 -8.21 -12.19 2.53
N ASN A 83 -8.23 -12.61 1.26
CA ASN A 83 -9.22 -12.15 0.30
C ASN A 83 -10.64 -12.44 0.79
N GLU A 84 -10.92 -13.66 1.25
CA GLU A 84 -12.27 -14.04 1.72
C GLU A 84 -12.68 -13.35 3.03
N PHE A 85 -11.70 -12.97 3.85
CA PHE A 85 -11.95 -12.14 5.03
C PHE A 85 -12.40 -10.72 4.65
N TRP A 86 -11.74 -10.11 3.67
CA TRP A 86 -11.96 -8.72 3.24
C TRP A 86 -12.97 -8.56 2.09
N ARG A 87 -13.37 -9.67 1.45
CA ARG A 87 -14.19 -9.67 0.23
C ARG A 87 -15.47 -8.84 0.40
N GLU A 88 -16.21 -9.04 1.49
CA GLU A 88 -17.47 -8.33 1.76
C GLU A 88 -17.26 -6.83 2.01
N GLN A 89 -16.19 -6.46 2.71
CA GLN A 89 -15.86 -5.08 3.04
C GLN A 89 -15.41 -4.31 1.80
N VAL A 90 -14.64 -4.94 0.92
CA VAL A 90 -14.27 -4.34 -0.36
C VAL A 90 -15.51 -4.17 -1.24
N GLN A 91 -16.37 -5.19 -1.34
CA GLN A 91 -17.60 -5.14 -2.14
C GLN A 91 -18.54 -3.98 -1.75
N ALA A 92 -18.59 -3.64 -0.46
CA ALA A 92 -19.43 -2.58 0.10
C ALA A 92 -18.99 -1.16 -0.26
N ILE A 93 -17.72 -0.99 -0.63
CA ILE A 93 -17.11 0.32 -0.87
C ILE A 93 -17.41 0.76 -2.30
N ASP A 94 -17.82 1.99 -2.52
CA ASP A 94 -18.04 2.56 -3.85
C ASP A 94 -16.75 2.46 -4.69
N PHE A 95 -16.85 2.06 -5.97
CA PHE A 95 -15.71 1.94 -6.87
C PHE A 95 -14.84 3.20 -6.93
N LYS A 96 -15.43 4.40 -6.84
CA LYS A 96 -14.69 5.68 -6.83
C LYS A 96 -13.79 5.87 -5.60
N ARG A 97 -14.03 5.07 -4.57
CA ARG A 97 -13.26 5.02 -3.32
C ARG A 97 -12.29 3.84 -3.30
N ARG A 98 -12.06 3.17 -4.42
CA ARG A 98 -11.11 2.05 -4.52
C ARG A 98 -9.88 2.43 -5.33
N LEU A 99 -8.75 1.84 -4.94
CA LEU A 99 -7.49 1.89 -5.68
C LEU A 99 -7.23 0.53 -6.32
N LEU A 100 -7.05 0.49 -7.64
CA LEU A 100 -6.44 -0.64 -8.31
C LEU A 100 -4.92 -0.42 -8.33
N LEU A 101 -4.17 -1.32 -7.70
CA LEU A 101 -2.72 -1.32 -7.69
C LEU A 101 -2.19 -2.44 -8.58
N LEU A 102 -1.52 -2.07 -9.67
CA LEU A 102 -0.91 -3.01 -10.61
C LEU A 102 0.63 -2.97 -10.49
N PRO A 103 1.32 -4.10 -10.64
CA PRO A 103 2.76 -4.15 -10.61
C PRO A 103 3.32 -3.80 -11.99
N HIS A 104 4.42 -3.07 -12.04
CA HIS A 104 5.09 -2.80 -13.32
C HIS A 104 5.69 -4.08 -13.92
N CYS A 105 5.86 -5.17 -13.16
CA CYS A 105 6.34 -6.46 -13.68
C CYS A 105 5.45 -7.06 -14.79
N LEU A 106 4.16 -6.69 -14.87
CA LEU A 106 3.26 -7.10 -15.94
C LEU A 106 3.57 -6.39 -17.28
N LYS A 107 4.35 -5.30 -17.25
CA LYS A 107 4.78 -4.58 -18.45
C LYS A 107 5.58 -5.52 -19.35
N HIS A 108 5.27 -5.51 -20.64
CA HIS A 108 6.12 -6.15 -21.63
C HIS A 108 7.44 -5.38 -21.77
N ALA A 109 8.56 -6.04 -21.51
CA ALA A 109 9.86 -5.38 -21.33
C ALA A 109 10.32 -4.54 -22.54
N GLU A 110 10.00 -4.98 -23.76
CA GLU A 110 10.53 -4.38 -25.00
C GLU A 110 9.47 -3.60 -25.79
N GLY A 111 8.18 -3.84 -25.53
CA GLY A 111 7.08 -3.35 -26.37
C GLY A 111 6.22 -2.25 -25.74
N CYS A 112 6.48 -1.86 -24.49
CA CYS A 112 5.63 -0.89 -23.81
C CYS A 112 6.27 0.52 -23.77
N PRO A 113 5.64 1.52 -24.43
CA PRO A 113 6.16 2.88 -24.57
C PRO A 113 5.92 3.77 -23.34
N ALA A 114 5.41 3.21 -22.24
CA ALA A 114 5.10 3.94 -21.03
C ALA A 114 6.36 4.40 -20.27
N ASP A 115 6.33 5.65 -19.84
CA ASP A 115 7.35 6.32 -19.05
C ASP A 115 7.07 6.17 -17.54
N TYR A 116 8.07 6.47 -16.71
CA TYR A 116 7.92 6.51 -15.26
C TYR A 116 7.85 7.96 -14.79
N ASP A 117 6.90 8.24 -13.90
CA ASP A 117 6.81 9.48 -13.14
C ASP A 117 7.14 9.22 -11.65
N GLU A 118 6.93 10.24 -10.81
CA GLU A 118 7.18 10.15 -9.37
C GLU A 118 6.27 9.16 -8.64
N LEU A 119 5.11 8.83 -9.20
CA LEU A 119 4.10 7.96 -8.60
C LEU A 119 4.23 6.51 -9.10
N GLY A 120 4.59 6.31 -10.36
CA GLY A 120 4.73 5.00 -10.99
C GLY A 120 4.84 5.03 -12.52
N LEU A 121 4.44 3.94 -13.15
CA LEU A 121 4.43 3.80 -14.61
C LEU A 121 3.16 4.45 -15.19
N ASP A 122 3.31 5.43 -16.07
CA ASP A 122 2.18 6.05 -16.78
C ASP A 122 1.76 5.20 -17.99
N CYS A 123 0.91 4.21 -17.74
CA CYS A 123 0.40 3.34 -18.80
C CYS A 123 -0.51 4.10 -19.79
N ARG A 124 -0.04 4.29 -21.02
CA ARG A 124 -0.78 4.91 -22.14
C ARG A 124 -1.77 3.97 -22.86
N LYS A 125 -2.13 2.82 -22.25
CA LYS A 125 -3.04 1.81 -22.82
C LYS A 125 -2.62 1.30 -24.22
N CYS A 126 -1.33 1.02 -24.41
CA CYS A 126 -0.80 0.61 -25.72
C CYS A 126 -1.21 -0.81 -26.18
N GLY A 127 -1.87 -1.61 -25.33
CA GLY A 127 -2.29 -2.97 -25.63
C GLY A 127 -1.19 -4.04 -25.59
N ALA A 128 0.06 -3.69 -25.26
CA ALA A 128 1.18 -4.66 -25.23
C ALA A 128 1.16 -5.61 -24.01
N CYS A 129 0.31 -5.37 -23.01
CA CYS A 129 0.17 -6.19 -21.81
C CYS A 129 -1.20 -6.01 -21.17
N SER A 130 -1.57 -6.91 -20.25
CA SER A 130 -2.88 -6.91 -19.57
C SER A 130 -3.13 -5.69 -18.67
N ILE A 131 -2.10 -4.89 -18.34
CA ILE A 131 -2.24 -3.63 -17.59
C ILE A 131 -3.25 -2.70 -18.28
N ALA A 132 -3.22 -2.61 -19.62
CA ALA A 132 -4.09 -1.71 -20.36
C ALA A 132 -5.58 -2.08 -20.20
N ASP A 133 -5.89 -3.37 -20.20
CA ASP A 133 -7.25 -3.90 -20.07
C ASP A 133 -7.77 -3.68 -18.65
N PHE A 134 -6.97 -4.02 -17.64
CA PHE A 134 -7.33 -3.79 -16.23
C PHE A 134 -7.50 -2.30 -15.91
N LYS A 135 -6.58 -1.45 -16.38
CA LYS A 135 -6.66 0.01 -16.19
C LYS A 135 -7.95 0.56 -16.79
N THR A 136 -8.24 0.21 -18.04
CA THR A 136 -9.45 0.67 -18.75
C THR A 136 -10.71 0.22 -18.02
N ARG A 137 -10.77 -1.04 -17.62
CA ARG A 137 -11.91 -1.60 -16.91
C ARG A 137 -12.16 -0.91 -15.57
N ALA A 138 -11.12 -0.74 -14.77
CA ALA A 138 -11.23 -0.11 -13.46
C ALA A 138 -11.58 1.38 -13.56
N GLU A 139 -10.98 2.12 -14.49
CA GLU A 139 -11.32 3.54 -14.72
C GLU A 139 -12.77 3.72 -15.16
N ASN A 140 -13.31 2.83 -15.99
CA ASN A 140 -14.73 2.86 -16.39
C ASN A 140 -15.68 2.68 -15.20
N LEU A 141 -15.26 1.96 -14.16
CA LEU A 141 -16.00 1.83 -12.90
C LEU A 141 -15.74 2.99 -11.93
N GLY A 142 -14.78 3.86 -12.22
CA GLY A 142 -14.42 5.03 -11.40
C GLY A 142 -13.23 4.82 -10.45
N TYR A 143 -12.54 3.68 -10.51
CA TYR A 143 -11.36 3.44 -9.68
C TYR A 143 -10.28 4.51 -9.91
N LYS A 144 -9.51 4.76 -8.85
CA LYS A 144 -8.15 5.28 -9.04
C LYS A 144 -7.25 4.11 -9.43
N VAL A 145 -6.39 4.28 -10.41
CA VAL A 145 -5.45 3.23 -10.84
C VAL A 145 -4.02 3.72 -10.67
N LEU A 146 -3.17 2.90 -10.06
CA LEU A 146 -1.74 3.17 -9.90
C LEU A 146 -0.94 1.94 -10.36
N VAL A 147 0.06 2.17 -11.20
CA VAL A 147 1.00 1.12 -11.61
C VAL A 147 2.34 1.36 -10.93
N SER A 148 2.56 0.72 -9.78
CA SER A 148 3.74 0.98 -8.94
C SER A 148 4.04 -0.21 -8.03
N GLU A 149 5.29 -0.31 -7.55
CA GLU A 149 5.70 -1.33 -6.57
C GLU A 149 5.71 -0.81 -5.12
N GLY A 150 5.43 0.48 -4.91
CA GLY A 150 5.57 1.12 -3.61
C GLY A 150 4.37 0.96 -2.69
N THR A 151 4.53 0.28 -1.55
CA THR A 151 3.55 0.34 -0.44
C THR A 151 3.43 1.73 0.22
N PRO A 152 4.50 2.55 0.35
CA PRO A 152 4.40 3.86 1.03
C PRO A 152 3.42 4.83 0.37
N ILE A 153 3.44 4.91 -0.97
CA ILE A 153 2.53 5.78 -1.72
C ILE A 153 1.07 5.36 -1.55
N VAL A 154 0.80 4.06 -1.56
CA VAL A 154 -0.54 3.50 -1.34
C VAL A 154 -1.08 3.89 0.04
N LEU A 155 -0.26 3.78 1.08
CA LEU A 155 -0.64 4.21 2.42
C LEU A 155 -0.94 5.71 2.49
N LYS A 156 -0.12 6.55 1.84
CA LYS A 156 -0.38 7.99 1.75
C LYS A 156 -1.73 8.28 1.11
N ILE A 157 -2.06 7.65 -0.02
CA ILE A 157 -3.36 7.82 -0.70
C ILE A 157 -4.55 7.47 0.21
N ILE A 158 -4.42 6.42 1.03
CA ILE A 158 -5.46 6.00 1.99
C ILE A 158 -5.59 6.99 3.15
N ILE A 159 -4.46 7.40 3.72
CA ILE A 159 -4.39 8.29 4.88
C ILE A 159 -4.80 9.73 4.51
N SER A 160 -4.53 10.19 3.29
CA SER A 160 -5.05 11.46 2.76
C SER A 160 -6.54 11.39 2.39
N GLY A 161 -7.18 10.23 2.57
CA GLY A 161 -8.63 10.09 2.44
C GLY A 161 -9.12 9.96 0.99
N HIS A 162 -8.26 9.67 0.02
CA HIS A 162 -8.68 9.54 -1.38
C HIS A 162 -9.35 8.21 -1.72
N VAL A 163 -8.98 7.13 -1.01
CA VAL A 163 -9.51 5.76 -1.21
C VAL A 163 -9.68 5.05 0.13
N ASP A 164 -10.61 4.11 0.20
CA ASP A 164 -10.97 3.32 1.38
C ASP A 164 -10.67 1.82 1.22
N ALA A 165 -10.39 1.34 0.00
CA ALA A 165 -10.04 -0.05 -0.27
C ALA A 165 -9.02 -0.19 -1.41
N ILE A 166 -8.32 -1.33 -1.41
CA ILE A 166 -7.34 -1.69 -2.44
C ILE A 166 -7.78 -2.99 -3.14
N VAL A 167 -7.73 -2.99 -4.47
CA VAL A 167 -7.66 -4.20 -5.29
C VAL A 167 -6.24 -4.28 -5.83
N GLY A 168 -5.49 -5.32 -5.49
CA GLY A 168 -4.06 -5.43 -5.79
C GLY A 168 -3.71 -6.57 -6.72
N VAL A 169 -2.65 -6.40 -7.51
CA VAL A 169 -1.96 -7.49 -8.19
C VAL A 169 -0.49 -7.41 -7.82
N ALA A 170 0.11 -8.51 -7.35
CA ALA A 170 1.51 -8.52 -6.95
C ALA A 170 2.04 -9.94 -6.75
N CYS A 171 3.37 -10.10 -6.71
CA CYS A 171 3.98 -11.37 -6.36
C CYS A 171 3.88 -11.63 -4.84
N LEU A 172 4.00 -12.89 -4.43
CA LEU A 172 3.87 -13.27 -3.01
C LEU A 172 4.87 -12.55 -2.09
N ASN A 173 6.06 -12.18 -2.59
CA ASN A 173 7.06 -11.42 -1.84
C ASN A 173 6.61 -10.00 -1.47
N VAL A 174 5.85 -9.34 -2.35
CA VAL A 174 5.31 -8.00 -2.11
C VAL A 174 4.04 -8.11 -1.28
N LEU A 175 3.17 -9.07 -1.60
CA LEU A 175 1.91 -9.30 -0.87
C LEU A 175 2.15 -9.62 0.61
N GLU A 176 3.12 -10.47 0.94
CA GLU A 176 3.47 -10.79 2.34
C GLU A 176 3.81 -9.54 3.16
N LYS A 177 4.59 -8.62 2.58
CA LYS A 177 4.98 -7.36 3.26
C LYS A 177 3.82 -6.38 3.35
N ALA A 178 2.95 -6.35 2.34
CA ALA A 178 1.77 -5.50 2.32
C ALA A 178 0.73 -5.97 3.34
N LEU A 179 0.54 -7.28 3.45
CA LEU A 179 -0.42 -7.92 4.35
C LEU A 179 -0.18 -7.55 5.81
N ASP A 180 1.07 -7.51 6.26
CA ASP A 180 1.42 -7.09 7.62
C ASP A 180 0.90 -5.67 7.94
N LYS A 181 1.07 -4.73 7.00
CA LYS A 181 0.64 -3.33 7.16
C LYS A 181 -0.87 -3.20 7.04
N VAL A 182 -1.48 -3.93 6.11
CA VAL A 182 -2.91 -3.93 5.86
C VAL A 182 -3.68 -4.48 7.07
N LEU A 183 -3.24 -5.61 7.61
CA LEU A 183 -3.84 -6.22 8.79
C LEU A 183 -3.71 -5.30 10.01
N LEU A 184 -2.55 -4.67 10.20
CA LEU A 184 -2.33 -3.75 11.30
C LEU A 184 -3.22 -2.50 11.21
N ALA A 185 -3.36 -1.90 10.02
CA ALA A 185 -4.16 -0.70 9.82
C ALA A 185 -5.68 -1.00 9.66
N GLY A 186 -6.06 -2.25 9.43
CA GLY A 186 -7.43 -2.66 9.14
C GLY A 186 -7.93 -2.07 7.82
N ILE A 187 -7.10 -2.12 6.77
CA ILE A 187 -7.45 -1.61 5.43
C ILE A 187 -8.14 -2.74 4.64
N PRO A 188 -9.35 -2.55 4.13
CA PRO A 188 -9.95 -3.54 3.22
C PRO A 188 -9.12 -3.73 1.96
N CYS A 189 -8.64 -4.95 1.73
CA CYS A 189 -7.92 -5.28 0.49
C CYS A 189 -8.23 -6.68 -0.02
N VAL A 190 -8.24 -6.82 -1.34
CA VAL A 190 -8.19 -8.12 -2.02
C VAL A 190 -7.05 -8.08 -3.05
N ALA A 191 -6.41 -9.23 -3.31
CA ALA A 191 -5.33 -9.28 -4.27
C ALA A 191 -5.26 -10.58 -5.09
N ALA A 192 -4.81 -10.46 -6.34
CA ALA A 192 -4.45 -11.59 -7.18
C ALA A 192 -2.91 -11.78 -7.18
N PRO A 193 -2.41 -12.98 -6.80
CA PRO A 193 -1.00 -13.29 -6.91
C PRO A 193 -0.53 -13.40 -8.36
N LEU A 194 0.64 -12.83 -8.68
CA LEU A 194 1.35 -13.11 -9.92
C LEU A 194 1.81 -14.57 -9.97
N LEU A 195 1.85 -15.17 -11.16
CA LEU A 195 2.25 -16.57 -11.37
C LEU A 195 3.76 -16.79 -11.22
N SER A 196 4.56 -15.73 -11.34
CA SER A 196 6.00 -15.78 -11.12
C SER A 196 6.50 -14.53 -10.38
N SER A 197 7.65 -14.67 -9.73
CA SER A 197 8.34 -13.57 -9.04
C SER A 197 9.63 -13.13 -9.75
N ASN A 198 9.72 -13.34 -11.07
CA ASN A 198 10.91 -13.03 -11.88
C ASN A 198 11.03 -11.53 -12.22
N CYS A 199 10.10 -10.69 -11.75
CA CYS A 199 10.03 -9.24 -11.95
C CYS A 199 10.14 -8.77 -13.41
N LYS A 200 9.87 -9.63 -14.39
CA LYS A 200 9.93 -9.29 -15.82
C LYS A 200 8.96 -10.15 -16.62
N SER A 201 8.05 -9.50 -17.36
CA SER A 201 7.08 -10.16 -18.25
C SER A 201 6.37 -11.35 -17.57
N THR A 202 5.88 -11.12 -16.36
CA THR A 202 5.12 -12.13 -15.62
C THR A 202 3.67 -12.17 -16.09
N SER A 203 2.93 -13.17 -15.63
CA SER A 203 1.51 -13.38 -15.92
C SER A 203 0.70 -13.49 -14.64
N VAL A 204 -0.62 -13.35 -14.78
CA VAL A 204 -1.60 -13.47 -13.72
C VAL A 204 -2.81 -14.22 -14.27
N ASP A 205 -3.64 -14.79 -13.40
CA ASP A 205 -4.96 -15.27 -13.80
C ASP A 205 -5.86 -14.05 -14.10
N ASP A 206 -5.95 -13.65 -15.36
CA ASP A 206 -6.62 -12.42 -15.78
C ASP A 206 -8.11 -12.38 -15.39
N ASP A 207 -8.78 -13.53 -15.42
CA ASP A 207 -10.17 -13.68 -15.01
C ASP A 207 -10.35 -13.48 -13.48
N TRP A 208 -9.37 -13.86 -12.68
CA TRP A 208 -9.39 -13.58 -11.24
C TRP A 208 -9.25 -12.09 -10.98
N VAL A 209 -8.33 -11.40 -11.68
CA VAL A 209 -8.18 -9.94 -11.55
C VAL A 209 -9.46 -9.23 -11.97
N ALA A 210 -10.05 -9.66 -13.08
CA ALA A 210 -11.32 -9.17 -13.59
C ALA A 210 -12.43 -9.30 -12.54
N GLU A 211 -12.61 -10.49 -11.95
CA GLU A 211 -13.61 -10.72 -10.90
C GLU A 211 -13.38 -9.80 -9.69
N LEU A 212 -12.13 -9.64 -9.24
CA LEU A 212 -11.80 -8.80 -8.09
C LEU A 212 -12.11 -7.31 -8.34
N ILE A 213 -11.92 -6.82 -9.57
CA ILE A 213 -12.26 -5.45 -9.98
C ILE A 213 -13.78 -5.22 -9.92
N ASP A 214 -14.58 -6.21 -10.31
CA ASP A 214 -16.05 -6.06 -10.41
C ASP A 214 -16.79 -6.29 -9.08
N LEU A 215 -16.08 -6.65 -8.00
CA LEU A 215 -16.69 -7.01 -6.72
C LEU A 215 -17.63 -5.91 -6.21
N GLN A 216 -18.94 -6.13 -6.25
CA GLN A 216 -19.92 -5.18 -5.74
C GLN A 216 -21.13 -5.87 -5.11
N THR A 217 -21.46 -5.48 -3.89
CA THR A 217 -22.66 -5.92 -3.17
C THR A 217 -23.18 -4.79 -2.27
N PRO A 218 -24.44 -4.86 -1.82
CA PRO A 218 -24.94 -3.98 -0.77
C PRO A 218 -24.13 -4.12 0.53
N PRO A 219 -24.01 -3.04 1.32
CA PRO A 219 -23.10 -2.98 2.47
C PRO A 219 -23.42 -4.07 3.51
N PRO A 220 -22.40 -4.76 4.05
CA PRO A 220 -22.58 -5.85 5.00
C PRO A 220 -23.13 -5.30 6.33
N PRO A 221 -23.86 -6.13 7.09
CA PRO A 221 -24.35 -5.76 8.41
C PRO A 221 -23.22 -5.57 9.43
N THR A 222 -22.10 -6.26 9.24
CA THR A 222 -20.96 -6.27 10.16
C THR A 222 -19.83 -5.40 9.63
N ARG A 223 -19.39 -4.42 10.43
CA ARG A 223 -18.24 -3.56 10.11
C ARG A 223 -16.99 -4.03 10.87
N THR A 224 -15.94 -4.38 10.13
CA THR A 224 -14.63 -4.69 10.71
C THR A 224 -14.01 -3.44 11.31
N LYS A 225 -13.42 -3.55 12.50
CA LYS A 225 -12.67 -2.45 13.13
C LYS A 225 -11.50 -2.03 12.23
N THR A 226 -11.38 -0.74 11.99
CA THR A 226 -10.32 -0.14 11.16
C THR A 226 -9.67 1.04 11.89
N PHE A 227 -8.35 1.17 11.75
CA PHE A 227 -7.61 2.32 12.28
C PHE A 227 -7.51 3.46 11.26
N VAL A 228 -8.01 3.27 10.03
CA VAL A 228 -7.91 4.27 8.96
C VAL A 228 -8.49 5.63 9.36
N HIS A 229 -9.62 5.65 10.09
CA HIS A 229 -10.20 6.91 10.56
C HIS A 229 -9.30 7.65 11.55
N LEU A 230 -8.68 6.92 12.48
CA LEU A 230 -7.73 7.50 13.44
C LEU A 230 -6.48 8.00 12.72
N LEU A 231 -5.95 7.22 11.77
CA LEU A 231 -4.78 7.61 10.98
C LEU A 231 -5.06 8.87 10.14
N ARG A 232 -6.27 9.01 9.58
CA ARG A 232 -6.69 10.22 8.86
C ARG A 232 -6.75 11.44 9.77
N LEU A 233 -7.34 11.31 10.95
CA LEU A 233 -7.40 12.39 11.93
C LEU A 233 -5.99 12.79 12.39
N ALA A 234 -5.14 11.81 12.69
CA ALA A 234 -3.75 12.05 13.08
C ALA A 234 -2.97 12.75 11.96
N HIS A 235 -3.19 12.37 10.70
CA HIS A 235 -2.59 13.06 9.55
C HIS A 235 -3.10 14.49 9.42
N GLN A 236 -4.42 14.71 9.55
CA GLN A 236 -5.02 16.05 9.45
C GLN A 236 -4.48 17.02 10.51
N ILE A 237 -4.17 16.55 11.72
CA ILE A 237 -3.54 17.36 12.77
C ILE A 237 -2.19 17.94 12.32
N CYS A 238 -1.46 17.23 11.45
CA CYS A 238 -0.17 17.64 10.93
C CYS A 238 -0.25 18.47 9.64
N GLU A 239 -1.46 18.77 9.13
CA GLU A 239 -1.68 19.55 7.92
C GLU A 239 -2.23 20.94 8.26
N GLU A 240 -2.06 21.90 7.35
CA GLU A 240 -2.66 23.23 7.51
C GLU A 240 -4.19 23.18 7.28
N PRO A 241 -5.00 23.97 8.02
CA PRO A 241 -4.61 24.98 9.01
C PRO A 241 -4.42 24.44 10.44
N GLU A 242 -4.64 23.14 10.68
CA GLU A 242 -4.61 22.56 12.03
C GLU A 242 -3.22 22.61 12.66
N LEU A 243 -2.17 22.41 11.87
CA LEU A 243 -0.80 22.52 12.34
C LEU A 243 -0.50 23.92 12.86
N SER A 244 -0.77 24.98 12.07
CA SER A 244 -0.59 26.36 12.53
C SER A 244 -1.53 26.73 13.68
N ARG A 245 -2.73 26.13 13.76
CA ARG A 245 -3.66 26.36 14.87
C ARG A 245 -3.17 25.74 16.18
N LEU A 246 -2.59 24.54 16.13
CA LEU A 246 -2.13 23.77 17.30
C LEU A 246 -0.71 24.15 17.72
N ALA A 247 0.13 24.54 16.77
CA ALA A 247 1.50 24.94 16.97
C ALA A 247 1.82 26.21 16.15
N PRO A 248 1.27 27.37 16.56
CA PRO A 248 1.48 28.63 15.85
C PRO A 248 2.94 29.06 15.91
N ARG A 249 3.43 29.67 14.82
CA ARG A 249 4.78 30.25 14.76
C ARG A 249 4.84 31.53 15.59
N THR A 250 5.37 31.42 16.81
CA THR A 250 5.37 32.50 17.81
C THR A 250 6.13 33.75 17.35
N ARG A 251 7.17 33.61 16.52
CA ARG A 251 8.01 34.74 16.07
C ARG A 251 7.61 35.38 14.73
N ALA A 252 7.00 34.63 13.81
CA ALA A 252 6.49 35.20 12.55
C ALA A 252 5.37 36.25 12.79
N ALA A 253 4.62 36.13 13.89
CA ALA A 253 3.64 37.12 14.32
C ALA A 253 4.29 38.46 14.77
N SER A 254 5.56 38.44 15.19
CA SER A 254 6.27 39.62 15.69
C SER A 254 6.86 40.50 14.59
N GLU A 255 7.27 39.92 13.44
CA GLU A 255 7.83 40.70 12.32
C GLU A 255 6.77 41.58 11.61
N VAL A 256 5.49 41.20 11.65
CA VAL A 256 4.41 42.03 11.08
C VAL A 256 4.10 43.26 11.94
N ALA A 257 4.55 43.29 13.21
CA ALA A 257 4.28 44.37 14.15
C ALA A 257 5.40 45.42 14.28
N SER A 258 6.59 45.22 13.68
CA SER A 258 7.73 46.12 13.89
C SER A 258 8.62 46.32 12.67
N ALA A 259 8.08 46.89 11.59
CA ALA A 259 8.91 47.49 10.54
C ALA A 259 8.37 48.88 10.17
N PRO A 260 9.06 49.98 10.55
CA PRO A 260 8.89 51.25 9.86
C PRO A 260 9.33 51.05 8.40
N ARG A 261 8.50 51.52 7.46
CA ARG A 261 8.88 51.66 6.06
C ARG A 261 9.96 52.74 5.95
N GLU A 262 11.22 52.35 6.01
CA GLU A 262 12.33 53.21 5.54
C GLU A 262 12.88 52.66 4.23
N GLU A 263 12.74 53.47 3.20
CA GLU A 263 13.39 53.33 1.91
C GLU A 263 14.91 53.39 2.12
N PHE A 264 15.62 52.29 1.89
CA PHE A 264 17.05 52.37 1.63
C PHE A 264 17.47 51.48 0.46
N SER A 265 18.02 52.16 -0.53
CA SER A 265 18.55 51.72 -1.80
C SER A 265 19.53 50.54 -1.72
N GLY A 266 19.38 49.60 -2.65
CA GLY A 266 20.51 48.91 -3.27
C GLY A 266 20.98 47.61 -2.61
N CYS A 267 20.27 46.51 -2.86
CA CYS A 267 20.83 45.23 -3.33
C CYS A 267 19.70 44.19 -3.36
N LEU A 268 19.31 43.76 -4.56
CA LEU A 268 18.46 42.59 -4.76
C LEU A 268 19.17 41.37 -4.15
N ARG A 269 18.68 40.88 -3.00
CA ARG A 269 19.08 39.57 -2.47
C ARG A 269 18.45 38.51 -3.37
N ASP A 270 19.29 37.87 -4.15
CA ASP A 270 18.98 36.69 -4.95
C ASP A 270 18.51 35.55 -4.02
N PRO A 271 17.26 35.04 -4.14
CA PRO A 271 16.75 33.96 -3.30
C PRO A 271 17.45 32.61 -3.53
N ALA A 272 18.33 32.49 -4.52
CA ALA A 272 18.99 31.23 -4.90
C ALA A 272 20.26 30.87 -4.08
N ARG A 273 20.62 31.62 -3.03
CA ARG A 273 21.82 31.37 -2.20
C ARG A 273 21.57 31.43 -0.69
N GLN A 274 20.50 30.82 -0.20
CA GLN A 274 20.40 30.55 1.24
C GLN A 274 21.13 29.25 1.57
N GLU A 275 22.17 29.35 2.39
CA GLU A 275 22.91 28.21 2.93
C GLU A 275 21.92 27.23 3.59
N PRO A 276 22.03 25.91 3.35
CA PRO A 276 21.11 24.92 3.94
C PRO A 276 21.06 25.01 5.47
N LEU A 277 22.20 25.35 6.11
CA LEU A 277 22.29 25.60 7.55
C LEU A 277 21.41 26.78 8.00
N VAL A 278 21.39 27.88 7.26
CA VAL A 278 20.55 29.05 7.56
C VAL A 278 19.06 28.70 7.41
N GLN A 279 18.70 27.87 6.43
CA GLN A 279 17.33 27.37 6.28
C GLN A 279 16.93 26.44 7.43
N HIS A 280 17.81 25.52 7.84
CA HIS A 280 17.58 24.65 8.99
C HIS A 280 17.48 25.42 10.30
N GLU A 281 18.34 26.42 10.51
CA GLU A 281 18.28 27.33 11.65
C GLU A 281 16.98 28.13 11.66
N THR A 282 16.57 28.68 10.52
CA THR A 282 15.29 29.44 10.41
C THR A 282 14.10 28.55 10.78
N ILE A 283 14.07 27.29 10.33
CA ILE A 283 13.02 26.32 10.73
C ILE A 283 13.05 26.06 12.24
N ALA A 284 14.21 25.95 12.87
CA ALA A 284 14.32 25.70 14.30
C ALA A 284 13.93 26.95 15.13
N TYR A 285 14.31 28.14 14.69
CA TYR A 285 14.08 29.39 15.42
C TYR A 285 12.67 29.97 15.22
N ASP A 286 11.97 29.63 14.15
CA ASP A 286 10.56 30.03 13.94
C ASP A 286 9.58 29.41 14.94
N TRP A 287 9.97 28.27 15.55
CA TRP A 287 9.14 27.46 16.44
C TRP A 287 9.57 27.51 17.93
N MET A 288 10.69 28.16 18.25
CA MET A 288 11.20 28.38 19.62
C MET A 288 10.93 29.81 20.13
#